data_AF-A0A920TLG9-F1
#
_entry.id   AF-A0A920TLG9-F1
#
_cell.length_a   1.000
_cell.length_b   1.000
_cell.length_c   1.000
_cell.angle_alpha   90.00
_cell.angle_beta   90.00
_cell.angle_gamma   90.00
#
_symmetry.space_group_name_H-M   'P 1'
#
loop_
_entity.id
_entity.type
_entity.pdbx_description
1 polymer ?
#
loop_
_entity_poly.entity_id
_entity_poly.type
_entity_poly.pdbx_seq_one_letter_code
_entity_poly.pdbx_strand_id
1 'polypeptide(L)'
;MLRQKDYKKEEPIVIIWPDISPANVDFMELYYNERLVKYWPSLFGHSAICINGRIYNYSHLINENEVMSIEEYFYRPALGEFAPSPRTGLFEILDDGTAYYDKFGRNFMRTIPVLRVEGINGSRVRSIFDRFLEMIHNTPVNPKKPEKWADFNLFTNSCSTLIKFGLRKYGFSKINGFLPRDVFVSASYEILKYQNKENLYVSMYSMPQLKVPEAPYSKMSPITNPKNLFLNKKLPVYN
;
A
#
# COMPACT_ATOMS: atom_id res chain seq x y z
N MET A 1 -8.01 2.67 -18.69
CA MET A 1 -9.05 2.47 -17.66
C MET A 1 -9.58 1.06 -17.78
N LEU A 2 -9.45 0.23 -16.75
CA LEU A 2 -9.94 -1.16 -16.77
C LEU A 2 -11.48 -1.15 -16.70
N ARG A 3 -12.14 -2.00 -17.50
CA ARG A 3 -13.62 -2.03 -17.58
C ARG A 3 -14.21 -2.45 -16.24
N GLN A 4 -15.14 -1.66 -15.70
CA GLN A 4 -15.83 -1.93 -14.43
C GLN A 4 -17.06 -2.82 -14.67
N LYS A 5 -16.84 -4.04 -15.16
CA LYS A 5 -17.92 -5.01 -15.42
C LYS A 5 -17.61 -6.37 -14.80
N ASP A 6 -18.64 -7.06 -14.32
CA ASP A 6 -18.56 -8.45 -13.87
C ASP A 6 -18.28 -9.38 -15.06
N TYR A 7 -17.35 -10.31 -14.88
CA TYR A 7 -16.87 -11.20 -15.94
C TYR A 7 -17.86 -12.25 -16.40
N LYS A 8 -18.79 -12.68 -15.52
CA LYS A 8 -19.76 -13.72 -15.87
C LYS A 8 -20.97 -13.13 -16.58
N LYS A 9 -21.34 -11.91 -16.23
CA LYS A 9 -22.61 -11.31 -16.66
C LYS A 9 -22.45 -10.04 -17.49
N GLU A 10 -21.25 -9.49 -17.61
CA GLU A 10 -20.97 -8.19 -18.27
C GLU A 10 -21.75 -7.00 -17.64
N GLU A 11 -22.23 -7.19 -16.41
CA GLU A 11 -22.99 -6.21 -15.64
C GLU A 11 -22.06 -5.17 -15.01
N PRO A 12 -22.47 -3.90 -14.89
CA PRO A 12 -21.66 -2.88 -14.20
C PRO A 12 -21.34 -3.27 -12.75
N ILE A 13 -20.09 -3.08 -12.34
CA ILE A 13 -19.70 -3.21 -10.94
C ILE A 13 -20.05 -1.92 -10.20
N VAL A 14 -20.87 -2.04 -9.15
CA VAL A 14 -21.13 -0.93 -8.23
C VAL A 14 -20.15 -1.01 -7.06
N ILE A 15 -19.35 0.02 -6.88
CA ILE A 15 -18.44 0.16 -5.73
C ILE A 15 -19.17 1.02 -4.69
N ILE A 16 -19.29 0.52 -3.46
CA ILE A 16 -19.87 1.26 -2.33
C ILE A 16 -18.79 1.38 -1.27
N TRP A 17 -18.61 2.60 -0.75
CA TRP A 17 -17.68 2.90 0.33
C TRP A 17 -18.31 3.92 1.29
N PRO A 18 -17.81 4.00 2.53
CA PRO A 18 -18.26 5.03 3.46
C PRO A 18 -17.95 6.42 2.92
N ASP A 19 -18.92 7.33 2.97
CA ASP A 19 -18.68 8.75 2.73
C ASP A 19 -17.96 9.34 3.96
N ILE A 20 -16.67 9.66 3.78
CA ILE A 20 -15.82 10.19 4.85
C ILE A 20 -15.52 11.63 4.50
N SER A 21 -15.99 12.56 5.35
CA SER A 21 -15.70 13.98 5.18
C SER A 21 -14.19 14.22 5.07
N PRO A 22 -13.74 15.08 4.14
CA PRO A 22 -12.35 15.47 4.05
C PRO A 22 -11.85 15.99 5.40
N ALA A 23 -10.63 15.61 5.77
CA ALA A 23 -10.01 16.15 6.97
C ALA A 23 -9.77 17.66 6.80
N ASN A 24 -10.09 18.44 7.84
CA ASN A 24 -9.87 19.89 7.86
C ASN A 24 -8.41 20.28 8.10
N VAL A 25 -7.55 19.31 8.37
CA VAL A 25 -6.12 19.48 8.64
C VAL A 25 -5.32 18.62 7.67
N ASP A 26 -4.15 19.12 7.27
CA ASP A 26 -3.21 18.34 6.47
C ASP A 26 -2.78 17.09 7.25
N PHE A 27 -2.84 15.95 6.57
CA PHE A 27 -2.54 14.66 7.17
C PHE A 27 -1.80 13.74 6.19
N MET A 28 -1.10 12.77 6.79
CA MET A 28 -0.66 11.59 6.08
C MET A 28 -1.09 10.32 6.80
N GLU A 29 -1.29 9.26 6.04
CA GLU A 29 -1.45 7.90 6.56
C GLU A 29 -0.46 6.97 5.89
N LEU A 30 0.33 6.28 6.71
CA LEU A 30 1.15 5.18 6.24
C LEU A 30 0.35 3.89 6.40
N TYR A 31 0.16 3.18 5.29
CA TYR A 31 -0.52 1.89 5.27
C TYR A 31 0.49 0.76 5.18
N TYR A 32 0.41 -0.16 6.13
CA TYR A 32 0.97 -1.50 5.96
C TYR A 32 -0.16 -2.45 5.65
N ASN A 33 -0.11 -3.02 4.47
CA ASN A 33 -1.09 -3.99 4.00
C ASN A 33 -0.55 -5.38 4.30
N GLU A 34 -1.30 -6.19 5.05
CA GLU A 34 -0.90 -7.54 5.38
C GLU A 34 -0.66 -8.43 4.14
N ARG A 35 0.07 -9.54 4.34
CA ARG A 35 0.34 -10.49 3.26
C ARG A 35 -0.88 -11.33 2.94
N LEU A 36 -1.10 -11.56 1.65
CA LEU A 36 -2.03 -12.56 1.14
C LEU A 36 -1.40 -13.95 1.31
N VAL A 37 -2.03 -14.83 2.06
CA VAL A 37 -1.42 -16.11 2.47
C VAL A 37 -1.15 -17.05 1.29
N LYS A 38 -1.99 -16.97 0.25
CA LYS A 38 -1.88 -17.82 -0.95
C LYS A 38 -0.99 -17.23 -2.05
N TYR A 39 -0.55 -15.98 -1.94
CA TYR A 39 0.11 -15.27 -3.02
C TYR A 39 1.56 -14.95 -2.66
N TRP A 40 2.49 -15.69 -3.27
CA TRP A 40 3.92 -15.59 -2.98
C TRP A 40 4.51 -14.18 -3.21
N PRO A 41 4.15 -13.43 -4.28
CA PRO A 41 4.61 -12.04 -4.43
C PRO A 41 4.19 -11.11 -3.28
N SER A 42 3.13 -11.47 -2.53
CA SER A 42 2.69 -10.74 -1.34
C SER A 42 3.36 -11.20 -0.04
N LEU A 43 4.38 -12.06 -0.07
CA LEU A 43 4.98 -12.67 1.14
C LEU A 43 5.32 -11.67 2.26
N PHE A 44 5.77 -10.47 1.90
CA PHE A 44 6.15 -9.44 2.87
C PHE A 44 5.08 -8.38 3.15
N GLY A 45 3.91 -8.51 2.54
CA GLY A 45 2.86 -7.50 2.52
C GLY A 45 3.16 -6.39 1.51
N HIS A 46 2.50 -5.25 1.67
CA HIS A 46 2.66 -4.09 0.79
C HIS A 46 2.58 -2.78 1.56
N SER A 47 3.23 -1.72 1.08
CA SER A 47 3.14 -0.39 1.67
C SER A 47 2.55 0.62 0.69
N ALA A 48 1.69 1.48 1.20
CA ALA A 48 1.18 2.65 0.49
C ALA A 48 1.17 3.85 1.45
N ILE A 49 1.16 5.06 0.91
CA ILE A 49 1.07 6.28 1.73
C ILE A 49 -0.02 7.20 1.17
N CYS A 50 -0.93 7.63 2.03
CA CYS A 50 -1.97 8.61 1.72
C CYS A 50 -1.53 9.99 2.19
N ILE A 51 -1.62 11.01 1.34
CA ILE A 51 -1.43 12.41 1.73
C ILE A 51 -2.67 13.19 1.32
N ASN A 52 -3.44 13.70 2.29
CA ASN A 52 -4.68 14.43 2.06
C ASN A 52 -5.64 13.72 1.07
N GLY A 53 -5.84 12.41 1.24
CA GLY A 53 -6.72 11.60 0.40
C GLY A 53 -6.10 11.08 -0.92
N ARG A 54 -4.85 11.46 -1.23
CA ARG A 54 -4.11 10.95 -2.40
C ARG A 54 -3.20 9.80 -1.99
N ILE A 55 -3.51 8.59 -2.45
CA ILE A 55 -2.76 7.38 -2.09
C ILE A 55 -1.71 7.10 -3.16
N TYR A 56 -0.44 7.24 -2.77
CA TYR A 56 0.70 6.87 -3.58
C TYR A 56 0.94 5.36 -3.44
N ASN A 57 0.77 4.66 -4.55
CA ASN A 57 1.07 3.24 -4.68
C ASN A 57 2.29 3.05 -5.57
N TYR A 58 3.18 2.16 -5.17
CA TYR A 58 4.37 1.82 -5.94
C TYR A 58 4.44 0.31 -6.11
N SER A 59 4.87 -0.17 -7.27
CA SER A 59 4.96 -1.60 -7.55
C SER A 59 6.12 -1.89 -8.50
N HIS A 60 6.43 -3.18 -8.61
CA HIS A 60 7.28 -3.70 -9.67
C HIS A 60 6.62 -3.64 -11.06
N LEU A 61 5.30 -3.47 -11.13
CA LEU A 61 4.54 -3.31 -12.39
C LEU A 61 4.31 -1.83 -12.68
N ILE A 62 4.61 -1.38 -13.90
CA ILE A 62 4.66 0.06 -14.22
C ILE A 62 3.28 0.74 -14.13
N ASN A 63 2.22 0.03 -14.50
CA ASN A 63 0.82 0.48 -14.45
C ASN A 63 0.24 0.55 -13.02
N GLU A 64 0.87 -0.11 -12.06
CA GLU A 64 0.49 -0.04 -10.64
C GLU A 64 1.22 1.08 -9.89
N ASN A 65 2.14 1.81 -10.53
CA ASN A 65 2.78 2.99 -9.94
C ASN A 65 1.93 4.22 -10.23
N GLU A 66 0.99 4.55 -9.33
CA GLU A 66 -0.01 5.58 -9.57
C GLU A 66 -0.43 6.28 -8.27
N VAL A 67 -1.14 7.40 -8.43
CA VAL A 67 -1.89 8.05 -7.33
C VAL A 67 -3.36 7.66 -7.48
N MET A 68 -3.89 6.97 -6.48
CA MET A 68 -5.30 6.58 -6.40
C MET A 68 -6.03 7.43 -5.37
N SER A 69 -7.35 7.54 -5.53
CA SER A 69 -8.22 7.97 -4.44
C SER A 69 -8.42 6.86 -3.39
N ILE A 70 -9.02 7.21 -2.26
CA ILE A 70 -9.31 6.27 -1.16
C ILE A 70 -10.23 5.14 -1.66
N GLU A 71 -11.28 5.50 -2.38
CA GLU A 71 -12.24 4.56 -2.94
C GLU A 71 -11.58 3.57 -3.92
N GLU A 72 -10.71 4.09 -4.79
CA GLU A 72 -10.00 3.28 -5.77
C GLU A 72 -8.96 2.36 -5.15
N TYR A 73 -8.27 2.80 -4.10
CA TYR A 73 -7.26 1.96 -3.46
C TYR A 73 -7.92 0.82 -2.66
N PHE A 74 -8.88 1.15 -1.80
CA PHE A 74 -9.41 0.19 -0.81
C PHE A 74 -10.54 -0.68 -1.34
N TYR A 75 -11.42 -0.16 -2.20
CA TYR A 75 -12.70 -0.80 -2.52
C TYR A 75 -12.80 -1.24 -3.99
N ARG A 76 -12.07 -0.60 -4.91
CA ARG A 76 -12.04 -1.05 -6.31
C ARG A 76 -11.44 -2.47 -6.38
N PRO A 77 -12.13 -3.41 -7.04
CA PRO A 77 -11.59 -4.73 -7.31
C PRO A 77 -10.23 -4.64 -7.98
N ALA A 78 -9.31 -5.52 -7.60
CA ALA A 78 -7.99 -5.53 -8.19
C ALA A 78 -8.07 -6.10 -9.60
N LEU A 79 -8.24 -5.21 -10.57
CA LEU A 79 -8.43 -5.56 -11.96
C LEU A 79 -7.09 -6.06 -12.56
N GLY A 80 -6.79 -7.36 -12.46
CA GLY A 80 -6.14 -8.11 -13.55
C GLY A 80 -4.71 -8.51 -13.35
N GLU A 81 -4.08 -8.12 -12.26
CA GLU A 81 -2.66 -8.42 -12.04
C GLU A 81 -2.33 -8.80 -10.59
N PHE A 82 -3.26 -8.52 -9.66
CA PHE A 82 -3.04 -8.62 -8.23
C PHE A 82 -3.76 -9.82 -7.57
N ALA A 83 -4.64 -10.49 -8.31
CA ALA A 83 -5.53 -11.51 -7.79
C ALA A 83 -4.97 -12.93 -7.98
N PRO A 84 -4.67 -13.68 -6.90
CA PRO A 84 -4.31 -15.08 -7.04
C PRO A 84 -5.53 -15.91 -7.46
N SER A 85 -5.38 -16.75 -8.48
CA SER A 85 -6.41 -17.71 -8.85
C SER A 85 -6.72 -18.67 -7.70
N PRO A 86 -8.00 -19.02 -7.47
CA PRO A 86 -8.40 -20.01 -6.47
C PRO A 86 -7.91 -21.41 -6.85
N ARG A 87 -7.63 -21.65 -8.14
CA ARG A 87 -7.10 -22.92 -8.66
C ARG A 87 -5.61 -23.06 -8.41
N THR A 88 -4.82 -22.02 -8.73
CA THR A 88 -3.35 -22.11 -8.78
C THR A 88 -2.64 -21.36 -7.65
N GLY A 89 -3.33 -20.42 -6.97
CA GLY A 89 -2.72 -19.49 -6.02
C GLY A 89 -1.80 -18.44 -6.65
N LEU A 90 -1.71 -18.41 -7.98
CA LEU A 90 -0.83 -17.54 -8.75
C LEU A 90 -1.65 -16.64 -9.69
N PHE A 91 -0.95 -15.71 -10.35
CA PHE A 91 -1.51 -15.03 -11.50
C PHE A 91 -1.91 -16.05 -12.56
N GLU A 92 -3.13 -15.94 -13.07
CA GLU A 92 -3.70 -16.88 -14.03
C GLU A 92 -4.32 -16.10 -15.19
N ILE A 93 -4.11 -16.58 -16.40
CA ILE A 93 -4.87 -16.20 -17.58
C ILE A 93 -5.75 -17.42 -17.92
N LEU A 94 -7.05 -17.20 -18.04
CA LEU A 94 -8.04 -18.19 -18.43
C LEU A 94 -7.86 -18.57 -19.90
N ASP A 95 -8.43 -19.70 -20.31
CA ASP A 95 -8.26 -20.25 -21.67
C ASP A 95 -8.75 -19.31 -22.78
N ASP A 96 -9.64 -18.35 -22.45
CA ASP A 96 -10.15 -17.31 -23.34
C ASP A 96 -9.25 -16.06 -23.43
N GLY A 97 -8.09 -16.07 -22.76
CA GLY A 97 -7.15 -14.95 -22.71
C GLY A 97 -7.45 -13.91 -21.62
N THR A 98 -8.50 -14.10 -20.82
CA THR A 98 -8.88 -13.20 -19.73
C THR A 98 -8.03 -13.45 -18.49
N ALA A 99 -7.43 -12.42 -17.89
CA ALA A 99 -6.78 -12.57 -16.59
C ALA A 99 -7.78 -13.03 -15.51
N TYR A 100 -7.37 -13.80 -14.52
CA TYR A 100 -8.19 -14.06 -13.35
C TYR A 100 -8.21 -12.81 -12.45
N TYR A 101 -9.39 -12.42 -12.01
CA TYR A 101 -9.62 -11.20 -11.23
C TYR A 101 -10.19 -11.52 -9.85
N ASP A 102 -9.74 -10.79 -8.84
CA ASP A 102 -10.39 -10.80 -7.54
C ASP A 102 -11.58 -9.85 -7.63
N LYS A 103 -12.72 -10.29 -7.10
CA LYS A 103 -13.96 -9.51 -7.08
C LYS A 103 -13.92 -8.38 -6.07
N PHE A 104 -12.91 -8.37 -5.21
CA PHE A 104 -12.88 -7.48 -4.06
C PHE A 104 -11.68 -6.53 -4.05
N GLY A 105 -11.89 -5.35 -3.46
CA GLY A 105 -10.82 -4.38 -3.23
C GLY A 105 -9.88 -4.77 -2.09
N ARG A 106 -8.81 -3.99 -1.91
CA ARG A 106 -7.73 -4.29 -0.95
C ARG A 106 -8.25 -4.50 0.48
N ASN A 107 -9.26 -3.76 0.93
CA ASN A 107 -9.77 -3.92 2.31
C ASN A 107 -10.52 -5.24 2.53
N PHE A 108 -11.00 -5.90 1.47
CA PHE A 108 -11.56 -7.25 1.55
C PHE A 108 -10.49 -8.33 1.52
N MET A 109 -9.34 -8.04 0.91
CA MET A 109 -8.25 -8.99 0.78
C MET A 109 -7.36 -9.03 2.04
N ARG A 110 -7.32 -7.95 2.82
CA ARG A 110 -6.35 -7.82 3.91
C ARG A 110 -6.73 -6.79 4.97
N THR A 111 -6.29 -7.10 6.18
CA THR A 111 -6.22 -6.15 7.30
C THR A 111 -5.08 -5.16 7.04
N ILE A 112 -5.30 -3.89 7.38
CA ILE A 112 -4.38 -2.80 7.08
C ILE A 112 -4.09 -2.01 8.37
N PRO A 113 -2.95 -2.27 9.02
CA PRO A 113 -2.40 -1.35 10.02
C PRO A 113 -2.12 0.02 9.43
N VAL A 114 -2.59 1.06 10.14
CA VAL A 114 -2.50 2.45 9.75
C VAL A 114 -1.77 3.25 10.81
N LEU A 115 -0.82 4.09 10.37
CA LEU A 115 -0.27 5.18 11.16
C LEU A 115 -0.77 6.49 10.54
N ARG A 116 -1.62 7.22 11.28
CA ARG A 116 -2.12 8.54 10.87
C ARG A 116 -1.35 9.64 11.59
N VAL A 117 -1.02 10.68 10.84
CA VAL A 117 -0.30 11.87 11.33
C VAL A 117 -0.98 13.11 10.79
N GLU A 118 -1.45 13.97 11.69
CA GLU A 118 -2.05 15.26 11.35
C GLU A 118 -1.13 16.40 11.78
N GLY A 119 -1.26 17.55 11.10
CA GLY A 119 -0.41 18.72 11.33
C GLY A 119 0.88 18.72 10.52
N ILE A 120 1.02 17.83 9.53
CA ILE A 120 2.14 17.84 8.59
C ILE A 120 1.95 18.92 7.52
N ASN A 121 3.03 19.30 6.82
CA ASN A 121 2.92 20.08 5.59
C ASN A 121 2.63 19.13 4.41
N GLY A 122 1.36 18.93 4.10
CA GLY A 122 0.90 18.00 3.08
C GLY A 122 1.42 18.34 1.68
N SER A 123 1.53 19.63 1.34
CA SER A 123 2.10 20.07 0.05
C SER A 123 3.56 19.65 -0.13
N ARG A 124 4.39 19.80 0.92
CA ARG A 124 5.79 19.40 0.91
C ARG A 124 5.92 17.89 0.79
N VAL A 125 5.13 17.12 1.55
CA VAL A 125 5.16 15.64 1.47
C VAL A 125 4.74 15.16 0.08
N ARG A 126 3.64 15.70 -0.48
CA ARG A 126 3.20 15.37 -1.84
C ARG A 126 4.29 15.60 -2.87
N SER A 127 4.93 16.78 -2.86
CA SER A 127 6.01 17.08 -3.80
C SER A 127 7.16 16.05 -3.80
N ILE A 128 7.41 15.40 -2.66
CA ILE A 128 8.45 14.37 -2.55
C ILE A 128 8.01 13.10 -3.27
N PHE A 129 6.77 12.67 -3.07
CA PHE A 129 6.23 11.45 -3.65
C PHE A 129 5.86 11.61 -5.13
N ASP A 130 5.38 12.79 -5.55
CA ASP A 130 5.17 13.12 -6.96
C ASP A 130 6.49 12.96 -7.75
N ARG A 131 7.62 13.44 -7.21
CA ARG A 131 8.94 13.24 -7.83
C ARG A 131 9.36 11.78 -7.94
N PHE A 132 8.95 10.91 -7.03
CA PHE A 132 9.24 9.47 -7.15
C PHE A 132 8.40 8.82 -8.25
N LEU A 133 7.13 9.20 -8.39
CA LEU A 133 6.31 8.72 -9.51
C LEU A 133 6.85 9.22 -10.85
N GLU A 134 7.21 10.50 -10.94
CA GLU A 134 7.83 11.06 -12.15
C GLU A 134 9.12 10.31 -12.51
N MET A 135 9.97 10.03 -11.52
CA MET A 135 11.19 9.22 -11.72
C MET A 135 10.87 7.83 -12.30
N ILE A 136 9.84 7.16 -11.79
CA ILE A 136 9.44 5.81 -12.23
C ILE A 136 8.88 5.84 -13.65
N HIS A 137 7.99 6.79 -13.96
CA HIS A 137 7.40 6.91 -15.29
C HIS A 137 8.40 7.33 -16.37
N ASN A 138 9.46 8.03 -15.98
CA ASN A 138 10.55 8.40 -16.87
C ASN A 138 11.65 7.32 -16.97
N THR A 139 11.56 6.22 -16.21
CA THR A 139 12.50 5.09 -16.34
C THR A 139 12.34 4.46 -17.74
N PRO A 140 13.44 4.29 -18.52
CA PRO A 140 13.38 3.63 -19.82
C PRO A 140 12.75 2.24 -19.75
N VAL A 141 11.84 1.96 -20.68
CA VAL A 141 11.15 0.67 -20.77
C VAL A 141 12.15 -0.43 -21.12
N ASN A 142 12.13 -1.54 -20.38
CA ASN A 142 12.89 -2.74 -20.75
C ASN A 142 12.13 -3.51 -21.83
N PRO A 143 12.65 -3.63 -23.08
CA PRO A 143 11.91 -4.28 -24.17
C PRO A 143 11.59 -5.75 -23.90
N LYS A 144 12.34 -6.43 -23.02
CA LYS A 144 12.11 -7.84 -22.69
C LYS A 144 10.99 -8.04 -21.66
N LYS A 145 10.66 -7.00 -20.89
CA LYS A 145 9.65 -7.01 -19.80
C LYS A 145 9.01 -5.62 -19.68
N PRO A 146 8.28 -5.16 -20.72
CA PRO A 146 7.77 -3.79 -20.79
C PRO A 146 6.75 -3.46 -19.68
N GLU A 147 6.13 -4.48 -19.09
CA GLU A 147 5.18 -4.36 -17.98
C GLU A 147 5.85 -4.07 -16.63
N LYS A 148 7.17 -4.33 -16.51
CA LYS A 148 7.90 -4.16 -15.25
C LYS A 148 8.68 -2.85 -15.21
N TRP A 149 8.65 -2.22 -14.05
CA TRP A 149 9.55 -1.11 -13.76
C TRP A 149 11.01 -1.61 -13.74
N ALA A 150 11.82 -1.15 -14.70
CA ALA A 150 13.16 -1.67 -14.94
C ALA A 150 14.11 -1.49 -13.75
N ASP A 151 13.95 -0.40 -12.99
CA ASP A 151 14.81 -0.09 -11.83
C ASP A 151 14.27 -0.65 -10.51
N PHE A 152 13.20 -1.45 -10.53
CA PHE A 152 12.64 -2.05 -9.32
C PHE A 152 13.69 -2.88 -8.58
N ASN A 153 13.81 -2.64 -7.27
CA ASN A 153 14.72 -3.37 -6.39
C ASN A 153 14.17 -3.39 -4.97
N LEU A 154 14.08 -4.57 -4.36
CA LEU A 154 13.50 -4.72 -3.02
C LEU A 154 14.18 -3.84 -1.94
N PHE A 155 15.49 -3.60 -2.06
CA PHE A 155 16.31 -2.91 -1.06
C PHE A 155 16.41 -1.39 -1.28
N THR A 156 16.20 -0.92 -2.52
CA THR A 156 16.38 0.50 -2.88
C THR A 156 15.16 1.13 -3.57
N ASN A 157 14.45 0.38 -4.41
CA ASN A 157 13.45 0.86 -5.35
C ASN A 157 12.19 -0.02 -5.28
N SER A 158 11.51 0.04 -4.14
CA SER A 158 10.31 -0.73 -3.80
C SER A 158 9.32 0.14 -3.04
N CYS A 159 8.07 -0.32 -2.89
CA CYS A 159 7.03 0.46 -2.21
C CYS A 159 7.44 0.95 -0.82
N SER A 160 8.00 0.06 -0.01
CA SER A 160 8.47 0.34 1.34
C SER A 160 9.73 1.22 1.36
N THR A 161 10.66 1.03 0.42
CA THR A 161 11.92 1.80 0.41
C THR A 161 11.74 3.21 -0.12
N LEU A 162 10.91 3.42 -1.14
CA LEU A 162 10.51 4.74 -1.62
C LEU A 162 9.76 5.52 -0.53
N ILE A 163 8.82 4.88 0.16
CA ILE A 163 8.14 5.48 1.33
C ILE A 163 9.13 5.87 2.42
N LYS A 164 10.03 4.96 2.82
CA LYS A 164 11.09 5.25 3.78
C LYS A 164 11.92 6.47 3.35
N PHE A 165 12.35 6.52 2.09
CA PHE A 165 13.16 7.64 1.60
C PHE A 165 12.37 8.93 1.54
N GLY A 166 11.09 8.88 1.16
CA GLY A 166 10.21 10.06 1.15
C GLY A 166 10.03 10.66 2.53
N LEU A 167 9.72 9.81 3.53
CA LEU A 167 9.59 10.24 4.93
C LEU A 167 10.92 10.77 5.50
N ARG A 168 12.06 10.15 5.15
CA ARG A 168 13.39 10.66 5.51
C ARG A 168 13.67 12.03 4.87
N LYS A 169 13.33 12.23 3.59
CA LYS A 169 13.46 13.51 2.88
C LYS A 169 12.58 14.60 3.48
N TYR A 170 11.42 14.23 4.02
CA TYR A 170 10.53 15.17 4.71
C TYR A 170 11.12 15.64 6.06
N GLY A 171 11.70 14.71 6.84
CA GLY A 171 12.36 15.05 8.11
C GLY A 171 12.50 13.88 9.09
N PHE A 172 11.80 12.76 8.87
CA PHE A 172 11.85 11.58 9.73
C PHE A 172 13.08 10.72 9.43
N SER A 173 14.26 11.19 9.83
CA SER A 173 15.55 10.68 9.36
C SER A 173 15.91 9.25 9.81
N LYS A 174 15.42 8.76 10.95
CA LYS A 174 15.87 7.48 11.54
C LYS A 174 14.98 6.27 11.24
N ILE A 175 14.26 6.28 10.11
CA ILE A 175 13.43 5.15 9.65
C ILE A 175 14.30 4.08 9.00
N ASN A 176 14.29 2.84 9.48
CA ASN A 176 15.12 1.73 9.00
C ASN A 176 14.29 0.57 8.44
N GLY A 177 14.97 -0.39 7.81
CA GLY A 177 14.35 -1.53 7.14
C GLY A 177 14.15 -1.31 5.64
N PHE A 178 13.72 -2.36 4.96
CA PHE A 178 13.37 -2.34 3.54
C PHE A 178 12.10 -3.13 3.25
N LEU A 179 11.67 -4.05 4.12
CA LEU A 179 10.39 -4.74 3.99
C LEU A 179 9.23 -3.89 4.53
N PRO A 180 7.99 -4.06 4.00
CA PRO A 180 6.81 -3.29 4.41
C PRO A 180 6.59 -3.20 5.92
N ARG A 181 6.52 -4.33 6.62
CA ARG A 181 6.29 -4.35 8.07
C ARG A 181 7.43 -3.71 8.87
N ASP A 182 8.67 -3.96 8.44
CA ASP A 182 9.86 -3.37 9.07
C ASP A 182 9.89 -1.85 8.95
N VAL A 183 9.61 -1.33 7.74
CA VAL A 183 9.51 0.11 7.49
C VAL A 183 8.36 0.72 8.28
N PHE A 184 7.18 0.07 8.30
CA PHE A 184 6.03 0.53 9.06
C PHE A 184 6.33 0.67 10.56
N VAL A 185 6.91 -0.36 11.17
CA VAL A 185 7.28 -0.34 12.59
C VAL A 185 8.32 0.75 12.86
N SER A 186 9.36 0.85 12.03
CA SER A 186 10.39 1.86 12.23
C SER A 186 9.88 3.29 12.00
N ALA A 187 8.98 3.50 11.04
CA ALA A 187 8.36 4.80 10.77
C ALA A 187 7.43 5.21 11.91
N SER A 188 6.56 4.30 12.36
CA SER A 188 5.66 4.53 13.50
C SER A 188 6.44 4.93 14.75
N TYR A 189 7.50 4.18 15.07
CA TYR A 189 8.31 4.49 16.25
C TYR A 189 9.06 5.82 16.13
N GLU A 190 9.57 6.16 14.95
CA GLU A 190 10.27 7.42 14.76
C GLU A 190 9.30 8.60 14.85
N ILE A 191 8.17 8.55 14.14
CA ILE A 191 7.16 9.61 14.09
C ILE A 191 6.55 9.87 15.47
N LEU A 192 6.26 8.84 16.26
CA LEU A 192 5.74 9.00 17.63
C LEU A 192 6.67 9.84 18.53
N LYS A 193 7.99 9.83 18.30
CA LYS A 193 8.91 10.68 19.07
C LYS A 193 8.81 12.16 18.70
N TYR A 194 8.31 12.48 17.51
CA TYR A 194 8.12 13.85 17.03
C TYR A 194 6.76 14.43 17.41
N GLN A 195 5.82 13.61 17.90
CA GLN A 195 4.49 14.04 18.33
C GLN A 195 4.54 15.31 19.21
N ASN A 196 5.37 15.28 20.26
CA ASN A 196 5.50 16.41 21.19
C ASN A 196 6.47 17.50 20.73
N LYS A 197 7.27 17.26 19.68
CA LYS A 197 8.29 18.22 19.20
C LYS A 197 7.78 19.16 18.12
N GLU A 198 6.85 18.68 17.30
CA GLU A 198 6.40 19.36 16.07
C GLU A 198 4.89 19.64 16.09
N ASN A 199 4.25 19.56 17.26
CA ASN A 199 2.79 19.70 17.42
C ASN A 199 1.99 18.78 16.47
N LEU A 200 2.47 17.55 16.28
CA LEU A 200 1.81 16.56 15.44
C LEU A 200 0.80 15.78 16.27
N TYR A 201 -0.35 15.49 15.69
CA TYR A 201 -1.27 14.50 16.25
C TYR A 201 -1.02 13.15 15.57
N VAL A 202 -0.66 12.14 16.36
CA VAL A 202 -0.29 10.82 15.83
C VAL A 202 -1.25 9.78 16.42
N SER A 203 -1.85 8.97 15.56
CA SER A 203 -2.69 7.86 15.96
C SER A 203 -2.35 6.60 15.17
N MET A 204 -2.61 5.44 15.78
CA MET A 204 -2.42 4.14 15.16
C MET A 204 -3.70 3.33 15.34
N TYR A 205 -4.19 2.76 14.24
CA TYR A 205 -5.39 1.93 14.22
C TYR A 205 -5.26 0.85 13.15
N SER A 206 -6.22 -0.07 13.13
CA SER A 206 -6.28 -1.09 12.09
C SER A 206 -7.59 -1.01 11.32
N MET A 207 -7.52 -1.03 9.99
CA MET A 207 -8.68 -1.31 9.16
C MET A 207 -8.84 -2.83 9.04
N PRO A 208 -9.85 -3.45 9.67
CA PRO A 208 -10.00 -4.90 9.64
C PRO A 208 -10.39 -5.37 8.23
N GLN A 209 -9.88 -6.55 7.85
CA GLN A 209 -10.31 -7.19 6.61
C GLN A 209 -11.84 -7.36 6.58
N LEU A 210 -12.47 -6.91 5.49
CA LEU A 210 -13.88 -7.19 5.21
C LEU A 210 -14.02 -8.65 4.79
N LYS A 211 -14.45 -9.49 5.73
CA LYS A 211 -14.47 -10.95 5.56
C LYS A 211 -15.59 -11.39 4.63
N VAL A 212 -15.22 -12.17 3.63
CA VAL A 212 -16.15 -12.85 2.70
C VAL A 212 -15.67 -14.30 2.52
N PRO A 213 -16.58 -15.28 2.30
CA PRO A 213 -16.20 -16.69 2.13
C PRO A 213 -15.15 -16.94 1.03
N GLU A 214 -15.13 -16.11 0.00
CA GLU A 214 -14.29 -16.24 -1.18
C GLU A 214 -12.84 -15.73 -0.96
N ALA A 215 -12.61 -14.87 0.03
CA ALA A 215 -11.32 -14.24 0.27
C ALA A 215 -10.63 -14.87 1.51
N PRO A 216 -9.43 -15.48 1.35
CA PRO A 216 -8.67 -15.99 2.48
C PRO A 216 -8.29 -14.86 3.46
N TYR A 217 -8.15 -15.21 4.74
CA TYR A 217 -7.69 -14.23 5.72
C TYR A 217 -6.22 -13.86 5.48
N SER A 218 -5.94 -12.56 5.52
CA SER A 218 -4.58 -12.05 5.51
C SER A 218 -3.83 -12.43 6.78
N LYS A 219 -2.50 -12.29 6.73
CA LYS A 219 -1.66 -12.44 7.91
C LYS A 219 -0.61 -11.34 7.93
N MET A 220 -0.15 -10.95 9.11
CA MET A 220 1.07 -10.16 9.20
C MET A 220 2.27 -10.94 8.63
N SER A 221 3.11 -10.26 7.86
CA SER A 221 4.44 -10.76 7.48
C SER A 221 5.36 -10.76 8.70
N PRO A 222 6.41 -11.60 8.76
CA PRO A 222 7.36 -11.58 9.87
C PRO A 222 8.12 -10.25 9.92
N ILE A 223 8.46 -9.78 11.13
CA ILE A 223 9.42 -8.68 11.30
C ILE A 223 10.81 -9.29 11.15
N THR A 224 11.57 -8.85 10.16
CA THR A 224 12.88 -9.44 9.85
C THR A 224 14.03 -8.69 10.49
N ASN A 225 13.85 -7.41 10.85
CA ASN A 225 14.85 -6.63 11.54
C ASN A 225 14.75 -6.82 13.07
N PRO A 226 15.79 -7.34 13.76
CA PRO A 226 15.77 -7.55 15.20
C PRO A 226 15.51 -6.27 16.01
N LYS A 227 16.00 -5.11 15.54
CA LYS A 227 15.71 -3.83 16.19
C LYS A 227 14.22 -3.53 16.15
N ASN A 228 13.57 -3.79 15.01
CA ASN A 228 12.14 -3.55 14.85
C ASN A 228 11.29 -4.51 15.70
N LEU A 229 11.75 -5.72 16.01
CA LEU A 229 11.06 -6.59 16.97
C LEU A 229 10.94 -5.91 18.35
N PHE A 230 12.00 -5.23 18.78
CA PHE A 230 11.99 -4.46 20.03
C PHE A 230 11.14 -3.19 19.92
N LEU A 231 11.24 -2.45 18.82
CA LEU A 231 10.44 -1.25 18.60
C LEU A 231 8.93 -1.56 18.56
N ASN A 232 8.54 -2.67 17.92
CA ASN A 232 7.15 -3.07 17.81
C ASN A 232 6.49 -3.31 19.18
N LYS A 233 7.24 -3.77 20.18
CA LYS A 233 6.74 -3.93 21.56
C LYS A 233 6.49 -2.61 22.28
N LYS A 234 7.03 -1.50 21.77
CA LYS A 234 6.87 -0.15 22.33
C LYS A 234 5.81 0.67 21.61
N LEU A 235 5.27 0.17 20.50
CA LEU A 235 4.21 0.86 19.79
C LEU A 235 2.89 0.69 20.55
N PRO A 236 2.00 1.69 20.52
CA PRO A 236 0.63 1.51 20.97
C PRO A 236 -0.04 0.33 20.26
N VAL A 237 -0.99 -0.31 20.94
CA VAL A 237 -1.87 -1.28 20.30
C VAL A 237 -2.68 -0.53 19.23
N TYR A 238 -2.91 -1.19 18.09
CA TYR A 238 -3.81 -0.65 17.07
C TYR A 238 -5.23 -0.62 17.65
N ASN A 239 -5.79 0.58 17.79
CA ASN A 239 -7.19 0.76 18.17
C ASN A 239 -8.14 0.45 17.00
#